data_AF-A0A8H5GPM7-F1
#
_entry.id   AF-A0A8H5GPM7-F1
#
_cell.length_a   1.000
_cell.length_b   1.000
_cell.length_c   1.000
_cell.angle_alpha   90.00
_cell.angle_beta   90.00
_cell.angle_gamma   90.00
#
_symmetry.space_group_name_H-M   'P 1'
#
loop_
_entity.id
_entity.type
_entity.pdbx_description
1 polymer ?
#
loop_
_entity_poly.entity_id
_entity_poly.type
_entity_poly.pdbx_seq_one_letter_code
_entity_poly.pdbx_strand_id
1 'polypeptide(L)'
;MSFLRVLQRPQFCSLCRARGFATTAASYANAADKPKKAPAGVAAAAPPMSSCAPDTVITGVNYLKGQPPVLARADEEYPEWLWSILQPKVWPEDGPGGKAERVRRRTENKQRIKDRNFMSTQ
;
A
#
# COMPACT_ATOMS: atom_id res chain seq x y z
N MET A 1 35.15 6.52 -51.84
CA MET A 1 33.75 6.98 -51.95
C MET A 1 33.05 6.75 -50.63
N SER A 2 32.78 7.86 -49.94
CA SER A 2 32.30 7.92 -48.56
C SER A 2 30.78 7.99 -48.55
N PHE A 3 30.10 7.03 -47.94
CA PHE A 3 28.69 7.17 -47.52
C PHE A 3 28.47 6.27 -46.32
N LEU A 4 28.28 6.86 -45.14
CA LEU A 4 27.45 6.38 -44.03
C LEU A 4 27.58 7.41 -42.89
N ARG A 5 27.05 8.63 -43.13
CA ARG A 5 26.64 9.52 -42.02
C ARG A 5 25.20 9.16 -41.67
N VAL A 6 25.04 8.24 -40.73
CA VAL A 6 23.74 7.90 -40.15
C VAL A 6 23.66 8.53 -38.76
N LEU A 7 22.93 9.64 -38.72
CA LEU A 7 22.07 10.10 -37.62
C LEU A 7 22.74 10.28 -36.24
N GLN A 8 23.30 11.47 -36.03
CA GLN A 8 23.44 12.06 -34.70
C GLN A 8 22.05 12.22 -34.07
N ARG A 9 21.87 11.67 -32.87
CA ARG A 9 20.67 11.88 -32.04
C ARG A 9 20.56 13.36 -31.66
N PRO A 10 19.39 14.01 -31.81
CA PRO A 10 19.18 15.33 -31.23
C PRO A 10 19.20 15.21 -29.70
N GLN A 11 19.93 16.11 -29.06
CA GLN A 11 19.89 16.29 -27.61
C GLN A 11 18.48 16.77 -27.24
N PHE A 12 17.78 15.98 -26.44
CA PHE A 12 16.48 16.36 -25.91
C PHE A 12 16.63 17.62 -25.05
N CYS A 13 15.98 18.70 -25.48
CA CYS A 13 15.85 19.95 -24.75
C CYS A 13 15.31 19.69 -23.33
N SER A 14 16.10 20.07 -22.34
CA SER A 14 15.81 20.04 -20.92
C SER A 14 14.88 21.19 -20.49
N LEU A 15 13.62 21.19 -20.95
CA LEU A 15 12.63 22.18 -20.53
C LEU A 15 11.29 21.53 -20.17
N CYS A 16 11.31 20.71 -19.11
CA CYS A 16 10.12 20.36 -18.36
C CYS A 16 10.25 20.95 -16.96
N ARG A 17 9.82 22.21 -16.81
CA ARG A 17 9.74 22.88 -15.51
C ARG A 17 8.56 22.27 -14.74
N ALA A 18 8.85 21.30 -13.87
CA ALA A 18 7.84 20.73 -12.98
C ALA A 18 7.33 21.82 -12.02
N ARG A 19 6.01 22.08 -12.03
CA ARG A 19 5.35 22.90 -11.02
C ARG A 19 5.37 22.11 -9.70
N GLY A 20 6.18 22.54 -8.75
CA GLY A 20 6.12 22.05 -7.38
C GLY A 20 4.87 22.59 -6.69
N PHE A 21 4.05 21.70 -6.12
CA PHE A 21 2.99 22.10 -5.20
C PHE A 21 3.63 22.40 -3.83
N ALA A 22 3.46 23.62 -3.34
CA ALA A 22 3.84 23.97 -1.98
C ALA A 22 2.80 23.38 -1.02
N THR A 23 3.15 22.30 -0.32
CA THR A 23 2.39 21.84 0.84
C THR A 23 2.85 22.63 2.06
N THR A 24 1.98 23.44 2.63
CA THR A 24 2.19 23.99 3.97
C THR A 24 2.21 22.83 4.96
N ALA A 25 3.38 22.53 5.51
CA ALA A 25 3.53 21.53 6.56
C ALA A 25 2.93 22.11 7.85
N ALA A 26 1.73 21.67 8.21
CA ALA A 26 1.25 21.82 9.57
C ALA A 26 2.08 20.89 10.47
N SER A 27 2.88 21.48 11.34
CA SER A 27 3.63 20.80 12.40
C SER A 27 2.64 20.14 13.38
N TYR A 28 2.42 18.83 13.26
CA TYR A 28 1.78 18.08 14.32
C TYR A 28 2.81 17.85 15.43
N ALA A 29 2.56 18.48 16.58
CA ALA A 29 3.32 18.29 17.78
C ALA A 29 3.17 16.84 18.29
N ASN A 30 4.25 16.34 18.88
CA ASN A 30 4.40 15.01 19.47
C ASN A 30 3.19 14.59 20.33
N ALA A 31 2.51 13.51 19.93
CA ALA A 31 1.68 12.73 20.83
C ALA A 31 2.50 11.52 21.29
N ALA A 32 2.91 11.58 22.55
CA ALA A 32 3.74 10.64 23.26
C ALA A 32 3.21 9.19 23.27
N ASP A 33 4.16 8.29 23.45
CA ASP A 33 4.08 6.85 23.71
C ASP A 33 2.72 6.30 24.13
N LYS A 34 2.14 5.46 23.26
CA LYS A 34 1.23 4.39 23.69
C LYS A 34 2.04 3.10 23.81
N PRO A 35 1.90 2.33 24.90
CA PRO A 35 2.68 1.11 25.11
C PRO A 35 2.37 0.08 24.01
N LYS A 36 3.44 -0.46 23.40
CA LYS A 36 3.39 -1.60 22.49
C LYS A 36 2.76 -2.79 23.20
N LYS A 37 1.54 -3.17 22.80
CA LYS A 37 0.95 -4.47 23.13
C LYS A 37 1.76 -5.55 22.41
N ALA A 38 2.38 -6.44 23.20
CA ALA A 38 3.12 -7.60 22.72
C ALA A 38 2.25 -8.50 21.83
N PRO A 39 2.83 -9.28 20.88
CA PRO A 39 2.05 -10.16 20.02
C PRO A 39 1.43 -11.26 20.87
N ALA A 40 0.12 -11.18 21.08
CA ALA A 40 -0.64 -12.25 21.71
C ALA A 40 -0.56 -13.49 20.81
N GLY A 41 -0.05 -14.57 21.39
CA GLY A 41 0.00 -15.89 20.79
C GLY A 41 -1.38 -16.39 20.40
N VAL A 42 -1.36 -17.36 19.50
CA VAL A 42 -2.47 -18.03 18.83
C VAL A 42 -3.48 -18.57 19.84
N ALA A 43 -4.41 -17.74 20.29
CA ALA A 43 -5.69 -18.20 20.82
C ALA A 43 -6.64 -18.28 19.63
N ALA A 44 -7.35 -19.40 19.50
CA ALA A 44 -8.48 -19.54 18.58
C ALA A 44 -9.57 -18.55 19.00
N ALA A 45 -9.40 -17.29 18.62
CA ALA A 45 -10.31 -16.20 18.87
C ALA A 45 -11.47 -16.33 17.88
N ALA A 46 -12.68 -16.03 18.35
CA ALA A 46 -13.84 -15.81 17.51
C ALA A 46 -13.48 -14.96 16.28
N PRO A 47 -14.16 -15.15 15.13
CA PRO A 47 -13.88 -14.37 13.92
C PRO A 47 -13.82 -12.89 14.28
N PRO A 48 -12.85 -12.14 13.72
CA PRO A 48 -12.65 -10.74 14.07
C PRO A 48 -13.96 -9.99 13.84
N MET A 49 -14.61 -9.60 14.94
CA MET A 49 -15.93 -8.97 14.91
C MET A 49 -15.84 -7.60 14.25
N SER A 50 -16.87 -7.23 13.50
CA SER A 50 -16.88 -5.92 12.86
C SER A 50 -17.01 -4.82 13.90
N SER A 51 -16.39 -3.67 13.61
CA SER A 51 -16.51 -2.48 14.47
C SER A 51 -17.80 -1.70 14.21
N CYS A 52 -18.51 -1.98 13.11
CA CYS A 52 -19.68 -1.24 12.67
C CYS A 52 -20.94 -2.03 13.03
N ALA A 53 -21.86 -1.42 13.78
CA ALA A 53 -23.15 -2.04 14.04
C ALA A 53 -23.96 -2.23 12.74
N PRO A 54 -24.87 -3.22 12.69
CA PRO A 54 -25.80 -3.34 11.58
C PRO A 54 -26.61 -2.05 11.41
N ASP A 55 -27.02 -1.77 10.17
CA ASP A 55 -27.78 -0.59 9.75
C ASP A 55 -27.05 0.77 9.92
N THR A 56 -25.74 0.74 10.16
CA THR A 56 -24.92 1.97 10.15
C THR A 56 -24.82 2.53 8.74
N VAL A 57 -25.13 3.83 8.57
CA VAL A 57 -25.01 4.53 7.27
C VAL A 57 -23.53 4.70 6.89
N ILE A 58 -23.12 4.10 5.77
CA ILE A 58 -21.76 4.22 5.25
C ILE A 58 -21.68 5.44 4.33
N THR A 59 -21.13 6.54 4.87
CA THR A 59 -20.99 7.79 4.13
C THR A 59 -19.88 7.71 3.08
N GLY A 60 -20.04 8.43 1.96
CA GLY A 60 -19.02 8.52 0.90
C GLY A 60 -18.94 7.34 -0.06
N VAL A 61 -19.76 6.29 0.10
CA VAL A 61 -19.85 5.16 -0.85
C VAL A 61 -20.65 5.53 -2.10
N ASN A 62 -21.72 6.30 -1.92
CA ASN A 62 -22.55 6.76 -3.03
C ASN A 62 -21.82 7.85 -3.82
N TYR A 63 -21.59 7.57 -5.11
CA TYR A 63 -20.94 8.50 -6.02
C TYR A 63 -21.94 9.13 -7.02
N LEU A 64 -23.13 8.56 -7.20
CA LEU A 64 -24.19 9.13 -8.02
C LEU A 64 -25.20 9.90 -7.17
N LYS A 65 -25.79 10.93 -7.76
CA LYS A 65 -26.88 11.70 -7.14
C LYS A 65 -28.16 10.87 -7.11
N GLY A 66 -28.88 10.91 -5.98
CA GLY A 66 -30.15 10.22 -5.81
C GLY A 66 -30.03 8.72 -5.51
N GLN A 67 -28.84 8.18 -5.25
CA GLN A 67 -28.70 6.82 -4.74
C GLN A 67 -29.20 6.74 -3.29
N PRO A 68 -29.92 5.66 -2.91
CA PRO A 68 -30.31 5.44 -1.52
C PRO A 68 -29.07 5.28 -0.63
N PRO A 69 -29.14 5.65 0.66
CA PRO A 69 -28.02 5.51 1.59
C PRO A 69 -27.63 4.03 1.72
N VAL A 70 -26.32 3.75 1.64
CA VAL A 70 -25.79 2.40 1.83
C VAL A 70 -25.70 2.12 3.32
N LEU A 71 -26.40 1.08 3.76
CA LEU A 71 -26.39 0.61 5.14
C LEU A 71 -25.45 -0.59 5.29
N ALA A 72 -24.73 -0.65 6.41
CA ALA A 72 -23.97 -1.82 6.81
C ALA A 72 -24.92 -2.99 7.11
N ARG A 73 -24.61 -4.17 6.58
CA ARG A 73 -25.36 -5.41 6.85
C ARG A 73 -24.83 -6.06 8.14
N ALA A 74 -25.50 -7.10 8.61
CA ALA A 74 -24.97 -7.93 9.69
C ALA A 74 -23.69 -8.67 9.25
N ASP A 75 -22.81 -8.98 10.22
CA ASP A 75 -21.51 -9.61 9.98
C ASP A 75 -21.63 -10.95 9.22
N GLU A 76 -22.72 -11.69 9.45
CA GLU A 76 -23.00 -12.99 8.84
C GLU A 76 -23.41 -12.92 7.36
N GLU A 77 -23.91 -11.75 6.90
CA GLU A 77 -24.24 -11.56 5.48
C GLU A 77 -22.99 -11.30 4.63
N TYR A 78 -21.88 -10.95 5.26
CA TYR A 78 -20.64 -10.73 4.55
C TYR A 78 -19.90 -12.05 4.32
N PRO A 79 -19.26 -12.23 3.15
CA PRO A 79 -18.48 -13.43 2.90
C PRO A 79 -17.32 -13.61 3.88
N GLU A 80 -17.04 -14.86 4.26
CA GLU A 80 -15.99 -15.22 5.24
C GLU A 80 -14.59 -14.67 4.90
N TRP A 81 -14.27 -14.50 3.61
CA TRP A 81 -12.96 -13.99 3.20
C TRP A 81 -12.68 -12.57 3.70
N LEU A 82 -13.71 -11.78 4.00
CA LEU A 82 -13.58 -10.41 4.51
C LEU A 82 -12.82 -10.38 5.84
N TRP A 83 -13.12 -11.33 6.72
CA TRP A 83 -12.57 -11.44 8.07
C TRP A 83 -11.10 -11.90 8.06
N SER A 84 -10.66 -12.53 6.97
CA SER A 84 -9.28 -13.01 6.82
C SER A 84 -8.31 -11.97 6.25
N ILE A 85 -8.79 -10.81 5.77
CA ILE A 85 -7.94 -9.83 5.04
C ILE A 85 -6.85 -9.21 5.93
N LEU A 86 -7.16 -8.97 7.20
CA LEU A 86 -6.22 -8.35 8.13
C LEU A 86 -5.11 -9.31 8.58
N GLN A 87 -5.28 -10.62 8.32
CA GLN A 87 -4.27 -11.60 8.70
C GLN A 87 -3.01 -11.43 7.85
N PRO A 88 -1.82 -11.53 8.46
CA PRO A 88 -0.57 -11.40 7.72
C PRO A 88 -0.48 -12.49 6.66
N LYS A 89 -0.15 -12.09 5.43
CA LYS A 89 -0.07 -13.03 4.32
C LYS A 89 1.18 -13.91 4.47
N VAL A 90 0.97 -15.16 4.84
CA VAL A 90 2.03 -16.18 4.90
C VAL A 90 2.16 -16.81 3.51
N TRP A 91 3.37 -16.78 2.96
CA TRP A 91 3.68 -17.42 1.68
C TRP A 91 4.37 -18.75 1.98
N PRO A 92 3.81 -19.89 1.56
CA PRO A 92 4.51 -21.18 1.70
C PRO A 92 5.78 -21.17 0.84
N GLU A 93 6.84 -21.80 1.35
CA GLU A 93 8.11 -21.96 0.63
C GLU A 93 7.95 -23.02 -0.48
N ASP A 94 7.39 -22.56 -1.59
CA ASP A 94 6.91 -23.35 -2.73
C ASP A 94 8.06 -23.67 -3.72
N GLY A 95 9.20 -24.14 -3.20
CA GLY A 95 10.39 -24.49 -3.98
C GLY A 95 11.05 -23.32 -4.74
N PRO A 96 12.11 -23.60 -5.52
CA PRO A 96 12.80 -22.58 -6.32
C PRO A 96 11.85 -22.00 -7.39
N GLY A 97 11.69 -20.68 -7.39
CA GLY A 97 10.75 -19.95 -8.23
C GLY A 97 9.37 -19.71 -7.61
N GLY A 98 9.14 -20.19 -6.39
CA GLY A 98 7.88 -20.06 -5.65
C GLY A 98 7.44 -18.62 -5.39
N LYS A 99 6.18 -18.45 -4.96
CA LYS A 99 5.63 -17.13 -4.58
C LYS A 99 6.44 -16.49 -3.43
N ALA A 100 6.84 -17.27 -2.43
CA ALA A 100 7.63 -16.81 -1.29
C ALA A 100 8.99 -16.22 -1.73
N GLU A 101 9.75 -16.96 -2.54
CA GLU A 101 11.04 -16.50 -3.04
C GLU A 101 10.92 -15.21 -3.86
N ARG A 102 9.91 -15.10 -4.72
CA ARG A 102 9.65 -13.87 -5.49
C ARG A 102 9.34 -12.68 -4.59
N VAL A 103 8.58 -12.88 -3.52
CA VAL A 103 8.29 -11.82 -2.53
C VAL A 103 9.57 -11.44 -1.78
N ARG A 104 10.38 -12.41 -1.36
CA ARG A 104 11.68 -12.17 -0.70
C ARG A 104 12.60 -11.30 -1.55
N ARG A 105 12.80 -11.66 -2.82
CA ARG A 105 13.61 -10.91 -3.78
C ARG A 105 13.09 -9.49 -4.01
N ARG A 106 11.77 -9.27 -3.99
CA ARG A 106 11.18 -7.92 -4.09
C ARG A 106 11.50 -7.09 -2.86
N THR A 107 11.43 -7.67 -1.67
CA THR A 107 11.76 -6.98 -0.42
C THR A 107 13.26 -6.64 -0.36
N GLU A 108 14.14 -7.58 -0.70
CA GLU A 108 15.59 -7.36 -0.78
C GLU A 108 15.94 -6.26 -1.79
N ASN A 109 15.34 -6.28 -2.98
CA ASN A 109 15.56 -5.24 -3.99
C ASN A 109 15.06 -3.86 -3.52
N LYS A 110 13.91 -3.79 -2.85
CA LYS A 110 13.42 -2.54 -2.26
C LYS A 110 14.41 -2.02 -1.22
N GLN A 111 14.96 -2.90 -0.38
CA GLN A 111 15.94 -2.52 0.64
C GLN A 111 17.22 -2.00 0.00
N ARG A 112 17.79 -2.73 -0.97
CA ARG A 112 18.98 -2.31 -1.72
C ARG A 112 18.81 -0.94 -2.38
N ILE A 113 17.65 -0.69 -2.99
CA ILE A 113 17.36 0.61 -3.61
C ILE A 113 17.27 1.71 -2.55
N LYS A 114 16.58 1.46 -1.43
CA LYS A 114 16.50 2.41 -0.31
C LYS A 114 17.88 2.75 0.23
N ASP A 115 18.71 1.74 0.50
CA ASP A 115 20.05 1.94 1.06
C ASP A 115 20.95 2.70 0.08
N ARG A 116 20.93 2.33 -1.21
CA ARG A 116 21.66 3.07 -2.25
C ARG A 116 21.22 4.52 -2.33
N ASN A 117 19.90 4.76 -2.38
CA ASN A 117 19.36 6.10 -2.49
C ASN A 117 19.68 6.93 -1.23
N PHE A 118 19.64 6.31 -0.05
CA PHE A 118 20.04 6.95 1.20
C PHE A 118 21.50 7.38 1.16
N MET A 119 22.41 6.47 0.78
CA MET A 119 23.85 6.78 0.68
C MET A 119 24.19 7.82 -0.39
N SER A 120 23.38 7.93 -1.45
CA SER A 120 23.60 8.92 -2.51
C SER A 120 22.98 10.31 -2.24
N THR A 121 22.14 10.45 -1.21
CA THR A 121 21.43 11.71 -0.91
C THR A 121 22.10 12.52 0.20
N GLN A 122 23.06 11.93 0.93
CA GLN A 122 23.90 12.59 1.93
C GLN A 122 25.11 13.24 1.27
#